data_AF-A0A1J5KVR3-F1
#
_entry.id   AF-A0A1J5KVR3-F1
#
_cell.length_a   1.000
_cell.length_b   1.000
_cell.length_c   1.000
_cell.angle_alpha   90.00
_cell.angle_beta   90.00
_cell.angle_gamma   90.00
#
_symmetry.space_group_name_H-M   'P 1'
#
loop_
_entity.id
_entity.type
_entity.pdbx_description
1 polymer ?
#
loop_
_entity_poly.entity_id
_entity_poly.type
_entity_poly.pdbx_seq_one_letter_code
_entity_poly.pdbx_strand_id
1 'polypeptide(L)'
;MKFRKYTFILTRALLAIIFLWVVADRLSLLGPAGNNGVVWGNFETFLEYTATLNPWFPRGLSDVLGYLITILEVILAVFLIVGIRMKETSIVCIALLITFTLSMTFSIGIKEALDFIIFTIVLTAASLYIYWESKQKLN
;
A
#
# COMPACT_ATOMS: atom_id res chain seq x y z
N MET A 1 19.21 -22.19 2.49
CA MET A 1 19.24 -21.23 1.36
C MET A 1 17.95 -21.19 0.54
N LYS A 2 17.33 -22.33 0.17
CA LYS A 2 16.08 -22.38 -0.64
C LYS A 2 14.85 -21.76 0.04
N PHE A 3 14.61 -22.05 1.34
CA PHE A 3 13.46 -21.53 2.09
C PHE A 3 13.39 -19.99 2.09
N ARG A 4 14.52 -19.32 2.38
CA ARG A 4 14.67 -17.86 2.31
C ARG A 4 14.28 -17.27 0.95
N LYS A 5 14.53 -17.98 -0.16
CA LYS A 5 14.18 -17.48 -1.50
C LYS A 5 12.67 -17.57 -1.74
N TYR A 6 12.05 -18.67 -1.34
CA TYR A 6 10.60 -18.85 -1.50
C TYR A 6 9.80 -17.88 -0.63
N THR A 7 10.21 -17.68 0.62
CA THR A 7 9.56 -16.70 1.50
C THR A 7 9.62 -15.30 0.90
N PHE A 8 10.78 -14.89 0.36
CA PHE A 8 10.92 -13.59 -0.29
C PHE A 8 10.01 -13.41 -1.52
N ILE A 9 9.92 -14.42 -2.39
CA ILE A 9 9.04 -14.37 -3.56
C ILE A 9 7.57 -14.29 -3.11
N LEU A 10 7.19 -15.09 -2.11
CA LEU A 10 5.84 -15.10 -1.56
C LEU A 10 5.48 -13.76 -0.93
N THR A 11 6.35 -13.18 -0.11
CA THR A 11 6.14 -11.86 0.52
C THR A 11 5.91 -10.77 -0.53
N ARG A 12 6.69 -10.78 -1.61
CA ARG A 12 6.50 -9.83 -2.71
C ARG A 12 5.16 -10.01 -3.42
N ALA A 13 4.82 -11.26 -3.75
CA ALA A 13 3.58 -11.57 -4.44
C ALA A 13 2.36 -11.16 -3.61
N LEU A 14 2.35 -11.50 -2.31
CA LEU A 14 1.26 -11.14 -1.40
C LEU A 14 1.16 -9.63 -1.21
N LEU A 15 2.28 -8.93 -1.04
CA LEU A 15 2.27 -7.46 -0.93
C LEU A 15 1.73 -6.81 -2.20
N ALA A 16 2.11 -7.31 -3.38
CA ALA A 16 1.57 -6.81 -4.65
C ALA A 16 0.07 -7.08 -4.79
N ILE A 17 -0.40 -8.26 -4.38
CA ILE A 17 -1.83 -8.60 -4.39
C ILE A 17 -2.62 -7.65 -3.49
N ILE A 18 -2.09 -7.30 -2.30
CA ILE A 18 -2.72 -6.35 -1.39
C ILE A 18 -2.88 -4.98 -2.06
N PHE A 19 -1.82 -4.45 -2.70
CA PHE A 19 -1.92 -3.19 -3.43
C PHE A 19 -2.96 -3.26 -4.56
N LEU A 20 -2.94 -4.32 -5.37
CA LEU A 20 -3.91 -4.49 -6.45
C LEU A 20 -5.35 -4.66 -5.95
N TRP A 21 -5.54 -5.33 -4.82
CA TRP A 21 -6.85 -5.51 -4.19
C TRP A 21 -7.46 -4.17 -3.76
N VAL A 22 -6.65 -3.35 -3.08
CA VAL A 22 -7.05 -2.00 -2.66
C VAL A 22 -7.37 -1.12 -3.88
N VAL A 23 -6.58 -1.20 -4.94
CA VAL A 23 -6.87 -0.47 -6.19
C VAL A 23 -8.15 -0.99 -6.85
N ALA A 24 -8.39 -2.30 -6.86
CA ALA A 24 -9.59 -2.90 -7.41
C ALA A 24 -10.87 -2.46 -6.68
N ASP A 25 -10.80 -2.31 -5.35
CA ASP A 25 -11.87 -1.73 -4.54
C ASP A 25 -12.20 -0.30 -4.98
N ARG A 26 -11.18 0.56 -5.14
CA ARG A 26 -11.33 1.96 -5.58
C ARG A 26 -11.87 2.09 -7.01
N LEU A 27 -11.60 1.11 -7.87
CA LEU A 27 -12.05 1.09 -9.28
C LEU A 27 -13.42 0.42 -9.47
N SER A 28 -14.16 0.16 -8.40
CA SER A 28 -15.47 -0.51 -8.44
C SER A 28 -15.45 -1.93 -9.02
N LEU A 29 -14.28 -2.57 -9.11
CA LEU A 29 -14.15 -3.93 -9.67
C LEU A 29 -14.66 -5.01 -8.71
N LEU A 30 -14.69 -4.71 -7.41
CA LEU A 30 -15.15 -5.62 -6.36
C LEU A 30 -16.66 -5.47 -6.04
N GLY A 31 -17.34 -4.53 -6.69
CA GLY A 31 -18.75 -4.19 -6.45
C GLY A 31 -18.95 -2.93 -5.61
N PRO A 32 -20.20 -2.61 -5.25
CA PRO A 32 -20.54 -1.38 -4.52
C PRO A 32 -20.10 -1.41 -3.06
N ALA A 33 -19.89 -0.21 -2.49
CA ALA A 33 -19.60 -0.02 -1.07
C ALA A 33 -20.66 -0.71 -0.20
N GLY A 34 -20.22 -1.39 0.87
CA GLY A 34 -21.09 -2.15 1.77
C GLY A 34 -21.19 -3.65 1.45
N ASN A 35 -20.64 -4.11 0.33
CA ASN A 35 -20.40 -5.54 0.13
C ASN A 35 -19.24 -6.04 1.01
N ASN A 36 -19.27 -7.33 1.36
CA ASN A 36 -18.22 -7.95 2.17
C ASN A 36 -16.85 -7.81 1.50
N GLY A 37 -15.90 -7.18 2.19
CA GLY A 37 -14.53 -6.97 1.71
C GLY A 37 -14.34 -5.77 0.78
N VAL A 38 -15.36 -4.94 0.62
CA VAL A 38 -15.34 -3.69 -0.18
C VAL A 38 -15.40 -2.51 0.80
N VAL A 39 -14.35 -1.68 0.82
CA VAL A 39 -14.27 -0.53 1.73
C VAL A 39 -14.85 0.71 1.06
N TRP A 40 -14.41 1.02 -0.16
CA TRP A 40 -14.84 2.23 -0.87
C TRP A 40 -15.80 1.93 -2.02
N GLY A 41 -15.59 0.83 -2.77
CA GLY A 41 -16.44 0.41 -3.87
C GLY A 41 -16.55 1.37 -5.06
N ASN A 42 -16.07 2.61 -4.97
CA ASN A 42 -15.92 3.56 -6.06
C ASN A 42 -14.86 4.62 -5.73
N PHE A 43 -14.41 5.32 -6.76
CA PHE A 43 -13.31 6.26 -6.63
C PHE A 43 -13.72 7.56 -5.92
N GLU A 44 -14.97 7.99 -6.05
CA GLU A 44 -15.48 9.22 -5.44
C GLU A 44 -15.52 9.10 -3.91
N THR A 45 -16.05 7.99 -3.38
CA THR A 45 -16.05 7.65 -1.96
C THR A 45 -14.62 7.50 -1.42
N PHE A 46 -13.68 6.98 -2.22
CA PHE A 46 -12.26 6.95 -1.87
C PHE A 46 -11.67 8.36 -1.75
N LEU A 47 -11.98 9.27 -2.67
CA LEU A 47 -11.52 10.66 -2.61
C LEU A 47 -12.12 11.40 -1.41
N GLU A 48 -13.40 11.17 -1.12
CA GLU A 48 -14.05 11.68 0.09
C GLU A 48 -13.35 11.21 1.36
N TYR A 49 -13.07 9.91 1.45
CA TYR A 49 -12.32 9.34 2.57
C TYR A 49 -10.88 9.89 2.65
N THR A 50 -10.21 10.05 1.52
CA THR A 50 -8.84 10.59 1.49
C THR A 50 -8.78 12.04 1.98
N ALA A 51 -9.85 12.82 1.71
CA ALA A 51 -9.97 14.18 2.22
C ALA A 51 -10.17 14.21 3.74
N THR A 52 -10.89 13.25 4.34
CA THR A 52 -11.01 13.17 5.82
C THR A 52 -9.69 12.79 6.49
N LEU A 53 -8.86 12.00 5.81
CA LEU A 53 -7.52 11.66 6.27
C LEU A 53 -6.53 12.83 6.20
N ASN A 54 -6.84 13.85 5.39
CA ASN A 54 -5.94 14.96 5.11
C ASN A 54 -6.62 16.32 5.30
N PRO A 55 -7.13 16.64 6.52
CA PRO A 55 -7.83 17.90 6.78
C PRO A 55 -6.94 19.15 6.57
N TRP A 56 -5.62 18.96 6.49
CA TRP A 56 -4.65 20.03 6.26
C TRP A 56 -4.52 20.45 4.79
N PHE A 57 -5.00 19.65 3.83
CA PHE A 57 -4.90 19.95 2.40
C PHE A 57 -6.24 20.47 1.84
N PRO A 58 -6.21 21.45 0.90
CA PRO A 58 -7.39 21.81 0.13
C PRO A 58 -7.91 20.61 -0.66
N ARG A 59 -9.24 20.51 -0.84
CA ARG A 59 -9.87 19.35 -1.47
C ARG A 59 -9.25 18.99 -2.82
N GLY A 60 -9.06 19.97 -3.70
CA GLY A 60 -8.47 19.72 -5.02
C GLY A 60 -7.05 19.13 -4.98
N LEU A 61 -6.24 19.48 -3.96
CA LEU A 61 -4.91 18.88 -3.79
C LEU A 61 -5.02 17.45 -3.27
N SER A 62 -5.94 17.19 -2.33
CA SER A 62 -6.21 15.83 -1.82
C SER A 62 -6.66 14.90 -2.95
N ASP A 63 -7.53 15.37 -3.84
CA ASP A 63 -8.01 14.58 -4.98
C ASP A 63 -6.87 14.22 -5.93
N VAL A 64 -6.05 15.20 -6.32
CA VAL A 64 -4.87 14.98 -7.17
C VAL A 64 -3.91 13.97 -6.54
N LEU A 65 -3.66 14.09 -5.23
CA LEU A 65 -2.85 13.12 -4.50
C LEU A 65 -3.47 11.72 -4.53
N GLY A 66 -4.79 11.59 -4.36
CA GLY A 66 -5.49 10.31 -4.45
C GLY A 66 -5.29 9.61 -5.79
N TYR A 67 -5.37 10.34 -6.91
CA TYR A 67 -5.08 9.79 -8.25
C TYR A 67 -3.62 9.38 -8.38
N LEU A 68 -2.68 10.26 -8.00
CA LEU A 68 -1.24 9.99 -8.11
C LEU A 68 -0.83 8.77 -7.29
N ILE A 69 -1.35 8.65 -6.07
CA ILE A 69 -1.06 7.53 -5.18
C ILE A 69 -1.62 6.22 -5.75
N THR A 70 -2.85 6.24 -6.29
CA THR A 70 -3.43 5.04 -6.92
C THR A 70 -2.59 4.57 -8.11
N ILE A 71 -2.11 5.49 -8.95
CA ILE A 71 -1.20 5.15 -10.07
C ILE A 71 0.12 4.58 -9.53
N LEU A 72 0.67 5.20 -8.48
CA LEU A 72 1.92 4.76 -7.87
C LEU A 72 1.79 3.36 -7.27
N GLU A 73 0.68 3.04 -6.59
CA GLU A 73 0.40 1.71 -6.04
C GLU A 73 0.35 0.64 -7.14
N VAL A 74 -0.28 0.92 -8.28
CA VAL A 74 -0.28 0.00 -9.44
C VAL A 74 1.14 -0.24 -9.95
N ILE A 75 1.93 0.83 -10.13
CA ILE A 75 3.32 0.71 -10.58
C ILE A 75 4.15 -0.12 -9.60
N LEU A 76 4.02 0.15 -8.29
CA LEU A 76 4.71 -0.59 -7.23
C LEU A 76 4.29 -2.06 -7.22
N ALA A 77 3.00 -2.37 -7.37
CA ALA A 77 2.52 -3.74 -7.45
C ALA A 77 3.12 -4.49 -8.64
N VAL A 78 3.16 -3.87 -9.82
CA VAL A 78 3.80 -4.45 -11.00
C VAL A 78 5.30 -4.67 -10.75
N PHE A 79 5.99 -3.71 -10.15
CA PHE A 79 7.41 -3.84 -9.84
C PHE A 79 7.69 -4.95 -8.81
N LEU A 80 6.80 -5.13 -7.83
CA LEU A 80 6.88 -6.22 -6.85
C LEU A 80 6.66 -7.60 -7.49
N ILE A 81 5.73 -7.71 -8.44
CA ILE A 81 5.46 -8.95 -9.19
C ILE A 81 6.68 -9.29 -10.06
N VAL A 82 7.11 -8.37 -10.93
CA VAL A 82 8.21 -8.62 -11.87
C VAL A 82 9.55 -8.71 -11.15
N GLY A 83 9.75 -7.93 -10.09
CA GLY A 83 10.96 -7.93 -9.28
C GLY A 83 12.05 -6.98 -9.73
N ILE A 84 11.66 -5.89 -10.36
CA ILE A 84 12.56 -4.87 -10.88
C ILE A 84 12.93 -3.92 -9.74
N ARG A 85 14.18 -3.47 -9.68
CA ARG A 85 14.66 -2.42 -8.75
C ARG A 85 14.13 -2.61 -7.32
N MET A 86 14.40 -3.78 -6.74
CA MET A 86 13.80 -4.18 -5.46
C MET A 86 14.18 -3.27 -4.29
N LYS A 87 15.37 -2.67 -4.32
CA LYS A 87 15.81 -1.71 -3.30
C LYS A 87 14.88 -0.50 -3.31
N GLU A 88 14.78 0.14 -4.47
CA GLU A 88 14.03 1.36 -4.69
C GLU A 88 12.52 1.10 -4.45
N THR A 89 12.00 0.02 -5.02
CA THR A 89 10.59 -0.38 -4.85
C THR A 89 10.24 -0.58 -3.38
N SER A 90 11.09 -1.27 -2.61
CA SER A 90 10.82 -1.50 -1.18
C SER A 90 10.86 -0.19 -0.38
N ILE A 91 11.82 0.71 -0.66
CA ILE A 91 11.89 2.03 0.00
C ILE A 91 10.65 2.86 -0.31
N VAL A 92 10.21 2.91 -1.57
CA VAL A 92 9.02 3.69 -1.96
C VAL A 92 7.77 3.10 -1.33
N CYS A 93 7.60 1.77 -1.29
CA CYS A 93 6.50 1.13 -0.55
C CYS A 93 6.50 1.51 0.93
N ILE A 94 7.66 1.46 1.60
CA ILE A 94 7.78 1.83 3.01
C ILE A 94 7.38 3.30 3.22
N ALA A 95 7.93 4.21 2.42
CA ALA A 95 7.64 5.64 2.53
C ALA A 95 6.15 5.94 2.31
N LEU A 96 5.54 5.33 1.29
CA LEU A 96 4.12 5.45 0.99
C LEU A 96 3.26 4.91 2.15
N LEU A 97 3.55 3.72 2.65
CA LEU A 97 2.76 3.08 3.70
C LEU A 97 2.92 3.78 5.05
N ILE A 98 4.12 4.29 5.38
CA ILE A 98 4.34 5.11 6.59
C ILE A 98 3.54 6.42 6.49
N THR A 99 3.53 7.07 5.32
CA THR A 99 2.75 8.29 5.11
C THR A 99 1.26 8.02 5.35
N PHE A 100 0.72 6.92 4.80
CA PHE A 100 -0.65 6.50 5.08
C PHE A 100 -0.89 6.17 6.56
N THR A 101 0.05 5.47 7.19
CA THR A 101 -0.04 5.09 8.61
C THR A 101 -0.12 6.32 9.50
N LEU A 102 0.74 7.32 9.25
CA LEU A 102 0.74 8.58 10.00
C LEU A 102 -0.56 9.36 9.75
N SER A 103 -0.97 9.49 8.48
CA SER A 103 -2.21 10.17 8.10
C SER A 103 -3.43 9.53 8.78
N MET A 104 -3.58 8.20 8.73
CA MET A 104 -4.65 7.49 9.42
C MET A 104 -4.57 7.65 10.95
N THR A 105 -3.38 7.49 11.53
CA THR A 105 -3.20 7.57 12.99
C THR A 105 -3.57 8.94 13.53
N PHE A 106 -3.20 10.03 12.83
CA PHE A 106 -3.49 11.39 13.27
C PHE A 106 -4.92 11.84 12.97
N SER A 107 -5.53 11.35 11.89
CA SER A 107 -6.86 11.84 11.46
C SER A 107 -8.02 11.02 12.01
N ILE A 108 -7.91 9.69 12.03
CA ILE A 108 -8.98 8.78 12.47
C ILE A 108 -8.61 7.94 13.70
N GLY A 109 -7.37 8.06 14.18
CA GLY A 109 -6.88 7.40 15.39
C GLY A 109 -6.19 6.05 15.12
N ILE A 110 -5.41 5.61 16.10
CA ILE A 110 -4.56 4.41 15.98
C ILE A 110 -5.37 3.10 15.87
N LYS A 111 -6.55 3.04 16.47
CA LYS A 111 -7.42 1.86 16.42
C LYS A 111 -7.84 1.57 14.99
N GLU A 112 -8.39 2.58 14.30
CA GLU A 112 -8.83 2.43 12.91
C GLU A 112 -7.64 2.12 12.00
N ALA A 113 -6.49 2.77 12.21
CA ALA A 113 -5.26 2.44 11.47
C ALA A 113 -4.83 0.97 11.65
N LEU A 114 -5.00 0.40 12.84
CA LEU A 114 -4.72 -1.02 13.12
C LEU A 114 -5.74 -1.95 12.45
N ASP A 115 -7.02 -1.60 12.43
CA ASP A 115 -8.09 -2.37 11.79
C ASP A 115 -7.85 -2.48 10.26
N PHE A 116 -7.23 -1.46 9.65
CA PHE A 116 -6.75 -1.48 8.25
C PHE A 116 -5.44 -2.28 8.04
N ILE A 117 -4.92 -2.95 9.07
CA ILE A 117 -3.66 -3.74 9.08
C ILE A 117 -2.44 -2.99 8.53
N ILE A 118 -2.47 -1.65 8.48
CA ILE A 118 -1.48 -0.84 7.75
C ILE A 118 -0.07 -1.04 8.31
N PHE A 119 0.06 -1.16 9.63
CA PHE A 119 1.32 -1.43 10.33
C PHE A 119 1.94 -2.77 9.89
N THR A 120 1.12 -3.80 9.69
CA THR A 120 1.57 -5.12 9.21
C THR A 120 2.10 -5.02 7.78
N ILE A 121 1.46 -4.20 6.93
CA ILE A 121 1.89 -3.99 5.55
C ILE A 121 3.20 -3.19 5.52
N VAL A 122 3.38 -2.19 6.39
CA VAL A 122 4.66 -1.47 6.57
C VAL A 122 5.79 -2.44 6.93
N LEU A 123 5.58 -3.30 7.94
CA LEU A 123 6.58 -4.29 8.33
C LEU A 123 6.89 -5.28 7.21
N THR A 124 5.88 -5.66 6.43
CA THR A 124 6.04 -6.52 5.25
C THR A 124 6.96 -5.86 4.22
N ALA A 125 6.72 -4.58 3.89
CA ALA A 125 7.58 -3.83 2.97
C ALA A 125 9.02 -3.65 3.53
N ALA A 126 9.16 -3.39 4.84
CA ALA A 126 10.45 -3.31 5.51
C ALA A 126 11.22 -4.64 5.46
N SER A 127 10.54 -5.76 5.64
CA SER A 127 11.16 -7.10 5.56
C SER A 127 11.71 -7.39 4.16
N LEU A 128 11.06 -6.90 3.10
CA LEU A 128 11.55 -7.02 1.73
C LEU A 128 12.84 -6.25 1.51
N TYR A 129 12.93 -5.03 2.06
CA TYR A 129 14.14 -4.22 2.01
C TYR A 129 15.30 -4.90 2.75
N ILE A 130 15.06 -5.36 3.99
CA ILE A 130 16.07 -6.05 4.81
C ILE A 130 16.57 -7.31 4.11
N TYR A 131 15.66 -8.09 3.51
CA TYR A 131 16.05 -9.28 2.76
C TYR A 131 16.97 -8.91 1.59
N TRP A 132 16.62 -7.90 0.80
CA TRP A 132 17.44 -7.43 -0.32
C TRP A 132 18.82 -6.98 0.15
N GLU A 133 18.90 -6.20 1.22
CA GLU A 133 20.17 -5.73 1.80
C GLU A 133 21.04 -6.90 2.27
N SER A 134 20.45 -7.87 2.95
CA SER A 134 21.15 -9.06 3.43
C SER A 134 21.74 -9.90 2.30
N LYS A 135 21.08 -9.93 1.13
CA LYS A 135 21.56 -10.64 -0.06
C LYS A 135 22.76 -9.95 -0.69
N GLN A 136 22.80 -8.62 -0.66
CA GLN A 136 23.94 -7.85 -1.19
C GLN A 136 25.20 -7.98 -0.33
N LYS A 137 25.07 -8.06 1.00
CA LYS A 137 26.23 -8.22 1.90
C LYS A 137 26.89 -9.61 1.84
N LEU A 138 26.23 -10.59 1.24
CA LEU A 138 26.70 -11.97 1.14
C LEU A 138 27.34 -12.29 -0.23
N ASN A 139 27.30 -11.36 -1.17
CA ASN A 139 27.93 -11.44 -2.49
C ASN A 139 29.12 -10.48 -2.55
#